data_AF-A0A3M2EYY4-F1
#
_entry.id   AF-A0A3M2EYY4-F1
#
_cell.length_a   1.000
_cell.length_b   1.000
_cell.length_c   1.000
_cell.angle_alpha   90.00
_cell.angle_beta   90.00
_cell.angle_gamma   90.00
#
_symmetry.space_group_name_H-M   'P 1'
#
loop_
_entity.id
_entity.type
_entity.pdbx_description
1 polymer ?
#
loop_
_entity_poly.entity_id
_entity_poly.type
_entity_poly.pdbx_seq_one_letter_code
_entity_poly.pdbx_strand_id
1 'polypeptide(L)' 'MDWRRWLACVLPHVDLFAPGLEEIRFMLAHPAGAVDGPLLVRLGEALVGLGARLVALKLGDQGLYLHTGPAPESPLL' A
#
# COMPACT_ATOMS: atom_id res chain seq x y z
N MET A 1 12.62 -5.18 13.55
CA MET A 1 12.91 -4.10 12.57
C MET A 1 11.73 -3.15 12.56
N ASP A 2 11.97 -1.85 12.49
CA ASP A 2 10.90 -0.85 12.34
C ASP A 2 10.54 -0.72 10.85
N TRP A 3 9.63 -1.57 10.40
CA TRP A 3 9.18 -1.61 9.01
C TRP A 3 8.43 -0.34 8.60
N ARG A 4 7.62 0.24 9.50
CA ARG A 4 6.86 1.46 9.20
C ARG A 4 7.80 2.62 8.91
N ARG A 5 8.85 2.79 9.74
CA ARG A 5 9.87 3.82 9.49
C ARG A 5 10.63 3.56 8.20
N TRP A 6 11.01 2.31 7.93
CA TRP A 6 11.70 1.97 6.69
C TRP A 6 10.84 2.24 5.45
N LEU A 7 9.56 1.85 5.46
CA LEU A 7 8.61 2.13 4.38
C LEU A 7 8.41 3.63 4.16
N ALA A 8 8.29 4.42 5.22
CA ALA A 8 8.17 5.88 5.11
C ALA A 8 9.39 6.53 4.45
N CYS A 9 10.58 5.92 4.53
CA CYS A 9 11.78 6.40 3.87
C CYS A 9 11.86 5.97 2.40
N VAL A 10 11.33 4.80 2.05
CA VAL A 10 11.54 4.20 0.71
C VAL A 10 10.37 4.48 -0.23
N LEU A 11 9.13 4.36 0.25
CA LEU A 11 7.92 4.47 -0.59
C LEU A 11 7.76 5.81 -1.33
N PRO A 12 8.19 6.98 -0.80
CA PRO A 12 8.16 8.24 -1.56
C PRO A 12 8.95 8.22 -2.88
N HIS A 13 9.88 7.28 -3.02
CA HIS A 13 10.70 7.11 -4.22
C HIS A 13 10.20 5.98 -5.13
N VAL A 14 9.02 5.42 -4.86
CA VAL A 14 8.44 4.27 -5.58
C VAL A 14 7.16 4.67 -6.30
N ASP A 15 7.17 4.57 -7.63
CA ASP A 15 5.98 4.84 -8.44
C ASP A 15 4.92 3.74 -8.28
N LEU A 16 5.33 2.47 -8.27
CA LEU A 16 4.46 1.32 -8.08
C LEU A 16 5.03 0.40 -7.01
N PHE A 17 4.33 0.30 -5.88
CA PHE A 17 4.63 -0.67 -4.84
C PHE A 17 3.69 -1.87 -4.97
N ALA A 18 4.23 -3.05 -5.30
CA ALA A 18 3.45 -4.26 -5.60
C ALA A 18 3.70 -5.45 -4.64
N PRO A 19 3.41 -5.30 -3.34
CA PRO A 19 3.65 -6.33 -2.33
C PRO A 19 2.53 -7.38 -2.30
N GLY A 20 2.78 -8.52 -1.67
CA GLY A 20 1.74 -9.47 -1.26
C GLY A 20 1.02 -9.01 0.00
N LEU A 21 -0.25 -9.39 0.16
CA LEU A 21 -1.03 -9.03 1.34
C LEU A 21 -0.35 -9.48 2.65
N GLU A 22 0.16 -10.71 2.69
CA GLU A 22 0.80 -11.27 3.88
C GLU A 22 2.09 -10.53 4.26
N GLU A 23 2.85 -10.05 3.26
CA GLU A 23 4.03 -9.22 3.48
C GLU A 23 3.64 -7.91 4.17
N ILE A 24 2.56 -7.26 3.73
CA ILE A 24 2.07 -6.02 4.32
C ILE A 24 1.49 -6.23 5.71
N ARG A 25 0.77 -7.33 5.95
CA ARG A 25 0.32 -7.67 7.30
C ARG A 25 1.50 -7.85 8.25
N PHE A 26 2.53 -8.56 7.82
CA PHE A 26 3.76 -8.74 8.58
C PHE A 26 4.47 -7.41 8.86
N MET A 27 4.69 -6.60 7.82
CA MET A 27 5.42 -5.32 7.93
C MET A 27 4.66 -4.29 8.79
N LEU A 28 3.33 -4.22 8.68
CA LEU A 28 2.52 -3.24 9.42
C LEU A 28 2.01 -3.75 10.77
N ALA A 29 2.43 -4.94 11.20
CA ALA A 29 1.93 -5.63 12.39
C ALA A 29 0.40 -5.71 12.42
N HIS A 30 -0.21 -5.92 11.25
CA HIS A 30 -1.66 -6.03 11.11
C HIS A 30 -2.06 -7.50 11.31
N PRO A 31 -2.98 -7.81 12.24
CA PRO A 31 -3.34 -9.19 12.55
C PRO A 31 -3.99 -9.90 11.35
N ALA A 32 -3.90 -11.23 11.33
CA ALA A 32 -4.64 -12.06 10.39
C ALA A 32 -6.16 -11.89 10.60
N GLY A 33 -6.93 -11.98 9.52
CA GLY A 33 -8.38 -11.82 9.53
C GLY A 33 -8.96 -11.87 8.12
N ALA A 34 -10.28 -11.74 8.01
CA ALA A 34 -10.96 -11.75 6.71
C ALA A 34 -10.35 -10.71 5.76
N VAL A 35 -10.20 -11.10 4.49
CA VAL A 35 -9.78 -10.20 3.41
C VAL A 35 -11.06 -9.65 2.78
N ASP A 36 -11.39 -8.40 3.11
CA ASP A 36 -12.56 -7.71 2.60
C ASP A 36 -12.21 -6.34 2.01
N GLY A 37 -13.16 -5.75 1.30
CA GLY A 37 -12.99 -4.42 0.69
C GLY A 37 -12.51 -3.35 1.68
N PRO A 38 -13.16 -3.19 2.86
CA PRO A 38 -12.73 -2.22 3.87
C PRO A 38 -11.29 -2.41 4.35
N LEU A 39 -10.84 -3.65 4.55
CA LEU A 39 -9.44 -3.90 4.89
C LEU A 39 -8.50 -3.47 3.77
N LEU A 40 -8.79 -3.85 2.52
CA LEU A 40 -7.96 -3.51 1.37
C LEU A 40 -7.84 -2.00 1.19
N VAL A 41 -8.94 -1.26 1.38
CA VAL A 41 -8.94 0.21 1.39
C VAL A 41 -8.02 0.75 2.48
N ARG A 42 -8.16 0.31 3.73
CA ARG A 42 -7.30 0.79 4.84
C ARG A 42 -5.82 0.52 4.60
N LEU A 43 -5.47 -0.65 4.05
CA LEU A 43 -4.07 -0.98 3.74
C LEU A 43 -3.55 -0.14 2.58
N GLY A 44 -4.36 0.07 1.54
CA GLY A 44 -4.03 0.97 0.42
C GLY A 44 -3.78 2.40 0.90
N GLU A 45 -4.70 2.96 1.67
CA GLU A 45 -4.58 4.30 2.27
C GLU A 45 -3.34 4.43 3.14
N ALA A 46 -3.06 3.44 3.99
CA ALA A 46 -1.87 3.46 4.83
C ALA A 46 -0.57 3.48 4.02
N LEU A 47 -0.50 2.70 2.94
CA LEU A 47 0.70 2.60 2.10
C LEU A 47 0.89 3.84 1.21
N VAL A 48 -0.18 4.39 0.66
CA VAL A 48 -0.16 5.70 -0.03
C VAL A 48 0.22 6.81 0.94
N GLY A 49 -0.34 6.81 2.16
CA GLY A 49 0.01 7.77 3.21
C GLY A 49 1.47 7.68 3.67
N LEU A 50 2.15 6.56 3.41
CA LEU A 50 3.59 6.39 3.63
C LEU A 50 4.43 6.82 2.42
N GLY A 51 3.82 7.22 1.30
CA GLY A 51 4.48 7.84 0.16
C GLY A 51 4.37 7.08 -1.17
N ALA A 52 3.78 5.88 -1.21
CA ALA A 52 3.62 5.16 -2.47
C ALA A 52 2.66 5.91 -3.40
N ARG A 53 3.02 6.08 -4.69
CA ARG A 53 2.11 6.69 -5.68
C ARG A 53 0.99 5.73 -6.08
N LEU A 54 1.33 4.47 -6.34
CA LEU A 54 0.40 3.39 -6.62
C LEU A 54 0.74 2.16 -5.77
N VAL A 55 -0.29 1.47 -5.29
CA VAL A 55 -0.17 0.22 -4.53
C VAL A 55 -0.95 -0.87 -5.24
N ALA A 56 -0.29 -1.99 -5.52
CA ALA A 56 -0.88 -3.19 -6.11
C ALA A 56 -0.73 -4.38 -5.15
N LEU A 57 -1.75 -4.64 -4.32
CA LEU A 57 -1.74 -5.74 -3.37
C LEU A 57 -2.06 -7.06 -4.08
N LYS A 58 -1.08 -7.98 -4.11
CA LYS A 58 -1.27 -9.35 -4.60
C LYS A 58 -2.04 -10.16 -3.56
N LEU A 59 -3.18 -10.71 -3.96
CA LEU A 59 -4.12 -11.46 -3.11
C LEU A 59 -4.08 -12.98 -3.37
N GLY A 60 -3.04 -13.46 -4.07
CA GLY A 60 -2.94 -14.86 -4.47
C GLY A 60 -3.96 -15.22 -5.54
N ASP A 61 -4.74 -16.27 -5.29
CA ASP A 61 -5.81 -16.74 -6.21
C ASP A 61 -7.02 -15.79 -6.26
N GLN A 62 -7.14 -14.87 -5.30
CA GLN A 62 -8.17 -13.82 -5.27
C GLN A 62 -7.83 -12.62 -6.16
N GLY A 63 -6.72 -12.65 -6.89
CA GLY A 63 -6.34 -11.63 -7.87
C GLY A 63 -5.54 -10.48 -7.28
N LEU A 64 -5.89 -9.25 -7.68
CA LEU A 64 -5.11 -8.04 -7.40
C LEU A 64 -6.04 -6.89 -6.97
N TYR A 65 -5.66 -6.20 -5.90
CA TYR A 65 -6.29 -4.94 -5.50
C TYR A 65 -5.37 -3.77 -5.84
N LEU A 66 -5.89 -2.75 -6.53
CA LEU A 66 -5.16 -1.54 -6.89
C LEU A 66 -5.68 -0.35 -6.07
N HIS A 67 -4.75 0.43 -5.52
CA HIS A 67 -5.05 1.70 -4.85
C HIS A 67 -4.11 2.78 -5.39
N THR A 68 -4.69 3.90 -5.82
CA THR A 68 -3.95 5.05 -6.37
C THR A 68 -3.95 6.16 -5.35
N GLY A 69 -2.79 6.79 -5.16
CA GLY A 69 -2.71 8.05 -4.44
C GLY A 69 -3.40 9.20 -5.20
N PRO A 70 -3.49 10.38 -4.57
CA PRO A 70 -4.05 11.55 -5.24
C PRO A 70 -3.28 11.83 -6.53
N ALA A 71 -4.02 12.32 -7.54
CA ALA A 71 -3.38 12.84 -8.74
C ALA A 71 -2.37 13.93 -8.32
N PRO A 72 -1.18 13.99 -8.94
CA PRO A 72 -0.28 15.10 -8.71
C PRO A 72 -1.01 16.40 -9.02
N GLU A 73 -0.73 17.46 -8.25
CA GLU A 73 -1.20 18.79 -8.60
C GLU A 73 -0.69 19.11 -10.01
N SER A 74 -1.62 19.37 -10.94
CA SER A 74 -1.24 19.86 -12.27
C SER A 74 -0.47 21.17 -12.07
N PRO A 75 0.75 21.30 -12.59
CA PRO A 75 1.36 22.61 -12.70
C PRO A 75 0.41 23.43 -13.57
N LEU A 76 -0.13 24.52 -13.01
CA LEU A 76 -0.97 25.47 -13.73
C LEU A 76 -0.24 25.85 -15.03
N LEU A 77 -0.78 25.40 -16.16
CA LEU A 77 -0.49 25.96 -17.48
C LEU A 77 -1.22 27.30 -17.61
#